data_AF-A0A355BIH3-F1
#
_entry.id   AF-A0A355BIH3-F1
#
_cell.length_a   1.000
_cell.length_b   1.000
_cell.length_c   1.000
_cell.angle_alpha   90.00
_cell.angle_beta   90.00
_cell.angle_gamma   90.00
#
_symmetry.space_group_name_H-M   'P 1'
#
loop_
_entity.id
_entity.type
_entity.pdbx_description
1 polymer ?
#
loop_
_entity_poly.entity_id
_entity_poly.type
_entity_poly.pdbx_seq_one_letter_code
_entity_poly.pdbx_strand_id
1 'polypeptide(L)'
;MFRLVRRLLLLCFAALFFTLAPTVPVIAGNFGADGQVDYNPAYMPYPVLNRETYGNEQFLKQVVGTNNNSVYNVTPWFKKLPSSTGSKSMPEYLSSGTCFLHESNSSTYLMFYDHSLPDGLVPAVNKGDVQVCLMAALTNDKHKNLVQHPKTLTAYPSVSVGPHHNPQLIDYNTSQYENDITVNVGRHEFKSIDNPRLLFRAKANVCTCGSSKVSNIAMMLADVQGPSVNSIYTTRLDGGIMQPCTEFRAGDDLYINLKFNENIRFADEQSIQDSLPKLTFRVKRITDCDEETGIHAEASLVSLNKDTLTFKYAVPAEYTLGGQQVPANYYIFAVESYSEQDSWVRSTKEFSLQLPGFGANAKYPDVVLSEKLNMSTSIIVDLAGNPIDVRSSKTTLDQPAYMDNVAPTVGQVDIVRTHDANPVVGASPEDGRARSELFTGIGDQLGFFVHFNEEMALLQQSDGSCLRPTNTSRDTASGELRYNLRQPFAGVQLELLAELNIGDSAETPLRAVAQYMTTIKDGSNGPLVSKVYFALDEPIGADLEPIMYGGEPQPIAINRILLTDKSIYALADTRGNLYDETTQLVNTEESIQVLPKQQLWLDNVPPTASTTVT
;
A
#
# COMPACT_ATOMS: atom_id res chain seq x y z
N MET A 1 35.01 19.13 6.71
CA MET A 1 34.05 18.81 7.78
C MET A 1 32.63 19.30 7.48
N PHE A 2 32.40 20.59 7.20
CA PHE A 2 31.05 21.14 6.91
C PHE A 2 30.30 20.55 5.70
N ARG A 3 30.99 20.04 4.67
CA ARG A 3 30.34 19.40 3.51
C ARG A 3 29.86 17.97 3.76
N LEU A 4 30.43 17.27 4.75
CA LEU A 4 30.07 15.89 5.10
C LEU A 4 28.83 15.88 6.00
N VAL A 5 28.77 16.80 6.97
CA VAL A 5 27.60 17.01 7.86
C VAL A 5 26.36 17.42 7.06
N ARG A 6 26.53 18.23 6.01
CA ARG A 6 25.41 18.67 5.15
C ARG A 6 24.86 17.56 4.25
N ARG A 7 25.69 16.58 3.85
CA ARG A 7 25.23 15.40 3.10
C ARG A 7 24.60 14.35 4.02
N LEU A 8 25.08 14.21 5.25
CA LEU A 8 24.46 13.35 6.26
C LEU A 8 23.09 13.89 6.70
N LEU A 9 22.96 15.22 6.88
CA LEU A 9 21.66 15.83 7.21
C LEU A 9 20.63 15.70 6.06
N LEU A 10 21.06 15.79 4.80
CA LEU A 10 20.17 15.57 3.65
C LEU A 10 19.76 14.09 3.49
N LEU A 11 20.65 13.14 3.82
CA LEU A 11 20.30 11.71 3.85
C LEU A 11 19.37 11.37 5.02
N CYS A 12 19.57 11.97 6.20
CA CYS A 12 18.66 11.81 7.34
C CYS A 12 17.30 12.47 7.10
N PHE A 13 17.23 13.60 6.39
CA PHE A 13 15.96 14.20 5.97
C PHE A 13 15.27 13.40 4.85
N ALA A 14 16.01 12.82 3.90
CA ALA A 14 15.44 11.92 2.90
C ALA A 14 14.92 10.60 3.51
N ALA A 15 15.60 10.08 4.54
CA ALA A 15 15.12 8.90 5.29
C ALA A 15 13.91 9.21 6.19
N LEU A 16 13.76 10.45 6.67
CA LEU A 16 12.58 10.88 7.43
C LEU A 16 11.34 11.08 6.54
N PHE A 17 11.51 11.42 5.26
CA PHE A 17 10.39 11.55 4.32
C PHE A 17 9.94 10.21 3.71
N PHE A 18 10.77 9.17 3.74
CA PHE A 18 10.37 7.81 3.30
C PHE A 18 9.64 7.00 4.38
N THR A 19 9.64 7.45 5.64
CA THR A 19 8.98 6.77 6.77
C THR A 19 7.68 7.43 7.20
N LEU A 20 7.31 8.55 6.58
CA LEU A 20 6.08 9.29 6.84
C LEU A 20 5.42 9.63 5.51
N ALA A 21 4.94 8.60 4.79
CA ALA A 21 3.78 8.84 3.94
C ALA A 21 2.68 9.34 4.89
N PRO A 22 2.10 10.54 4.69
CA PRO A 22 0.91 10.91 5.43
C PRO A 22 -0.18 9.94 4.96
N THR A 23 -0.39 8.87 5.72
CA THR A 23 -1.57 8.01 5.62
C THR A 23 -2.72 8.86 6.13
N VAL A 24 -3.24 9.72 5.26
CA VAL A 24 -4.51 10.36 5.50
C VAL A 24 -5.52 9.21 5.57
N PRO A 25 -6.20 9.00 6.72
CA PRO A 25 -7.25 8.01 6.79
C PRO A 25 -8.25 8.31 5.67
N VAL A 26 -8.40 7.37 4.74
CA VAL A 26 -9.41 7.49 3.70
C VAL A 26 -10.72 7.16 4.38
N ILE A 27 -11.60 8.16 4.49
CA ILE A 27 -13.01 7.92 4.82
C ILE A 27 -13.49 6.89 3.81
N ALA A 28 -13.95 5.72 4.29
CA ALA A 28 -14.48 4.73 3.39
C ALA A 28 -15.62 5.41 2.61
N GLY A 29 -15.46 5.54 1.29
CA GLY A 29 -16.61 5.59 0.41
C GLY A 29 -17.49 4.39 0.76
N ASN A 30 -18.80 4.50 0.58
CA ASN A 30 -19.71 3.39 0.85
C ASN A 30 -19.25 2.19 0.01
N PHE A 31 -18.52 1.24 0.59
CA PHE A 31 -18.17 0.00 -0.10
C PHE A 31 -19.45 -0.62 -0.64
N GLY A 32 -19.39 -1.11 -1.88
CA GLY A 32 -20.54 -1.78 -2.46
C GLY A 32 -21.02 -2.92 -1.56
N ALA A 33 -22.33 -3.14 -1.51
CA ALA A 33 -22.88 -4.35 -0.91
C ALA A 33 -22.28 -5.59 -1.62
N ASP A 34 -22.32 -6.78 -0.99
CA ASP A 34 -21.76 -8.00 -1.59
C ASP A 34 -22.22 -8.19 -3.05
N GLY A 35 -21.26 -8.21 -3.98
CA GLY A 35 -21.51 -8.30 -5.43
C GLY A 35 -21.69 -6.96 -6.16
N GLN A 36 -21.57 -5.82 -5.48
CA GLN A 36 -21.54 -4.48 -6.07
C GLN A 36 -20.17 -3.81 -5.84
N VAL A 37 -19.77 -2.95 -6.78
CA VAL A 37 -18.52 -2.18 -6.67
C VAL A 37 -18.85 -0.71 -6.47
N ASP A 38 -18.24 -0.09 -5.46
CA ASP A 38 -18.23 1.36 -5.33
C ASP A 38 -17.36 1.97 -6.43
N TYR A 39 -17.98 2.61 -7.41
CA TYR A 39 -17.32 3.11 -8.61
C TYR A 39 -17.31 4.63 -8.63
N ASN A 40 -16.13 5.20 -8.36
CA ASN A 40 -15.88 6.64 -8.30
C ASN A 40 -14.64 7.02 -9.12
N PRO A 41 -14.70 6.95 -10.47
CA PRO A 41 -13.58 7.33 -11.32
C PRO A 41 -13.33 8.85 -11.27
N ALA A 42 -12.14 9.28 -11.69
CA ALA A 42 -11.87 10.70 -11.85
C ALA A 42 -12.72 11.30 -13.00
N TYR A 43 -13.25 12.50 -12.77
CA TYR A 43 -14.05 13.21 -13.77
C TYR A 43 -13.18 13.77 -14.90
N MET A 44 -13.60 13.53 -16.16
CA MET A 44 -13.02 14.12 -17.36
C MET A 44 -14.09 14.90 -18.14
N PRO A 45 -13.92 16.22 -18.32
CA PRO A 45 -14.88 17.05 -19.04
C PRO A 45 -14.89 16.84 -20.57
N TYR A 46 -13.84 16.21 -21.11
CA TYR A 46 -13.68 15.91 -22.52
C TYR A 46 -12.80 14.66 -22.69
N PRO A 47 -12.93 13.94 -23.81
CA PRO A 47 -12.16 12.73 -24.04
C PRO A 47 -10.72 13.02 -24.46
N VAL A 48 -9.84 12.07 -24.20
CA VAL A 48 -8.42 12.06 -24.57
C VAL A 48 -8.17 10.82 -25.44
N LEU A 49 -7.31 10.96 -26.45
CA LEU A 49 -6.94 9.84 -27.31
C LEU A 49 -6.03 8.86 -26.55
N ASN A 50 -6.22 7.57 -26.74
CA ASN A 50 -5.30 6.55 -26.23
C ASN A 50 -4.16 6.28 -27.22
N ARG A 51 -3.19 5.45 -26.82
CA ARG A 51 -2.01 5.07 -27.60
C ARG A 51 -2.32 4.54 -28.99
N GLU A 52 -3.44 3.84 -29.15
CA GLU A 52 -3.79 3.21 -30.42
C GLU A 52 -4.54 4.13 -31.37
N THR A 53 -5.28 5.09 -30.81
CA THR A 53 -6.11 6.01 -31.59
C THR A 53 -5.32 7.23 -32.06
N TYR A 54 -4.37 7.74 -31.27
CA TYR A 54 -3.59 8.92 -31.65
C TYR A 54 -2.60 8.66 -32.81
N GLY A 55 -2.18 7.40 -33.01
CA GLY A 55 -1.35 6.99 -34.14
C GLY A 55 -2.14 6.53 -35.37
N ASN A 56 -3.47 6.44 -35.29
CA ASN A 56 -4.30 5.88 -36.34
C ASN A 56 -4.87 6.99 -37.24
N GLU A 57 -4.23 7.21 -38.39
CA GLU A 57 -4.67 8.25 -39.34
C GLU A 57 -6.12 8.10 -39.82
N GLN A 58 -6.61 6.87 -40.00
CA GLN A 58 -7.98 6.65 -40.46
C GLN A 58 -8.99 7.06 -39.39
N PHE A 59 -8.73 6.68 -38.13
CA PHE A 59 -9.52 7.10 -36.98
C PHE A 59 -9.50 8.62 -36.85
N LEU A 60 -8.30 9.22 -36.82
CA LEU A 60 -8.13 10.66 -36.70
C LEU A 60 -8.88 11.44 -37.79
N LYS A 61 -8.78 11.04 -39.07
CA LYS A 61 -9.52 11.71 -40.17
C LYS A 61 -11.05 11.70 -39.99
N GLN A 62 -11.59 10.75 -39.23
CA GLN A 62 -13.04 10.59 -39.04
C GLN A 62 -13.56 11.29 -37.78
N VAL A 63 -12.80 11.26 -36.69
CA VAL A 63 -13.23 11.84 -35.39
C VAL A 63 -12.59 13.20 -35.09
N VAL A 64 -11.53 13.54 -35.82
CA VAL A 64 -10.80 14.81 -35.76
C VAL A 64 -10.96 15.54 -37.09
N GLY A 65 -12.03 16.34 -37.17
CA GLY A 65 -12.27 17.28 -38.26
C GLY A 65 -12.10 18.73 -37.79
N THR A 66 -11.90 19.65 -38.73
CA THR A 66 -11.91 21.11 -38.47
C THR A 66 -13.32 21.68 -38.27
N ASN A 67 -14.32 20.83 -38.00
CA ASN A 67 -15.71 21.22 -37.77
C ASN A 67 -16.07 21.17 -36.27
N ASN A 68 -17.17 21.83 -35.90
CA ASN A 68 -17.63 21.90 -34.51
C ASN A 68 -18.15 20.57 -33.94
N ASN A 69 -18.11 19.48 -34.72
CA ASN A 69 -18.56 18.14 -34.33
C ASN A 69 -17.39 17.20 -33.96
N SER A 70 -16.16 17.70 -33.89
CA SER A 70 -15.01 16.89 -33.48
C SER A 70 -15.06 16.60 -31.98
N VAL A 71 -15.22 15.32 -31.64
CA VAL A 71 -15.40 14.81 -30.27
C VAL A 71 -14.15 15.01 -29.40
N TYR A 72 -12.96 15.01 -30.00
CA TYR A 72 -11.68 15.13 -29.30
C TYR A 72 -11.08 16.55 -29.34
N ASN A 73 -11.81 17.54 -29.87
CA ASN A 73 -11.30 18.91 -29.96
C ASN A 73 -11.43 19.63 -28.61
N VAL A 74 -10.29 19.91 -27.98
CA VAL A 74 -10.23 20.57 -26.67
C VAL A 74 -10.26 22.10 -26.74
N THR A 75 -10.27 22.70 -27.94
CA THR A 75 -10.30 24.17 -28.10
C THR A 75 -11.40 24.89 -27.32
N PRO A 76 -12.63 24.36 -27.15
CA PRO A 76 -13.67 25.05 -26.37
C PRO A 76 -13.31 25.33 -24.91
N TRP A 77 -12.29 24.66 -24.37
CA TRP A 77 -11.83 24.83 -22.99
C TRP A 77 -10.76 25.91 -22.83
N PHE A 78 -10.20 26.40 -23.94
CA PHE A 78 -9.23 27.48 -23.93
C PHE A 78 -9.91 28.83 -23.79
N LYS A 79 -9.61 29.54 -22.70
CA LYS A 79 -10.18 30.83 -22.35
C LYS A 79 -9.24 31.97 -22.77
N LYS A 80 -9.81 33.05 -23.28
CA LYS A 80 -9.07 34.24 -23.73
C LYS A 80 -8.38 34.94 -22.56
N LEU A 81 -7.12 35.32 -22.74
CA LEU A 81 -6.39 36.18 -21.80
C LEU A 81 -6.57 37.67 -22.13
N PRO A 82 -6.55 38.56 -21.11
CA PRO A 82 -6.70 40.02 -21.30
C PRO A 82 -5.64 40.67 -22.20
N SER A 83 -4.49 40.02 -22.37
CA SER A 83 -3.41 40.46 -23.26
C SER A 83 -3.72 40.28 -24.76
N SER A 84 -4.84 39.64 -25.09
CA SER A 84 -5.29 39.46 -26.48
C SER A 84 -5.77 40.77 -27.10
N THR A 85 -5.33 41.09 -28.32
CA THR A 85 -5.59 42.37 -28.96
C THR A 85 -5.50 42.32 -30.49
N GLY A 86 -6.15 43.29 -31.15
CA GLY A 86 -5.97 43.62 -32.57
C GLY A 86 -6.66 42.71 -33.59
N SER A 87 -7.34 41.65 -33.15
CA SER A 87 -8.17 40.79 -34.02
C SER A 87 -9.62 41.27 -34.10
N LYS A 88 -10.24 41.23 -35.28
CA LYS A 88 -11.67 41.54 -35.48
C LYS A 88 -12.60 40.59 -34.70
N SER A 89 -12.17 39.34 -34.50
CA SER A 89 -12.90 38.34 -33.72
C SER A 89 -12.03 37.87 -32.56
N MET A 90 -12.53 38.00 -31.35
CA MET A 90 -11.83 37.64 -30.10
C MET A 90 -12.81 36.99 -29.12
N PRO A 91 -13.38 35.81 -29.47
CA PRO A 91 -14.35 35.14 -28.62
C PRO A 91 -13.75 34.83 -27.25
N GLU A 92 -14.60 34.73 -26.23
CA GLU A 92 -14.13 34.41 -24.86
C GLU A 92 -13.48 33.01 -24.79
N TYR A 93 -13.94 32.07 -25.62
CA TYR A 93 -13.41 30.72 -25.75
C TYR A 93 -13.07 30.41 -27.22
N LEU A 94 -12.05 29.58 -27.45
CA LEU A 94 -11.77 29.09 -28.81
C LEU A 94 -12.87 28.13 -29.27
N SER A 95 -12.95 27.94 -30.57
CA SER A 95 -13.80 26.94 -31.24
C SER A 95 -13.23 26.64 -32.61
N SER A 96 -13.69 25.57 -33.26
CA SER A 96 -13.23 25.25 -34.62
C SER A 96 -13.59 26.35 -35.62
N GLY A 97 -14.70 27.05 -35.39
CA GLY A 97 -15.12 28.22 -36.17
C GLY A 97 -14.37 29.52 -35.86
N THR A 98 -13.45 29.54 -34.90
CA THR A 98 -12.69 30.74 -34.55
C THR A 98 -11.78 31.15 -35.70
N CYS A 99 -11.84 32.43 -36.06
CA CYS A 99 -11.07 33.02 -37.16
C CYS A 99 -10.48 34.36 -36.71
N PHE A 100 -9.16 34.39 -36.52
CA PHE A 100 -8.43 35.60 -36.18
C PHE A 100 -8.02 36.33 -37.45
N LEU A 101 -8.45 37.58 -37.56
CA LEU A 101 -8.28 38.46 -38.71
C LEU A 101 -7.91 39.85 -38.18
N HIS A 102 -7.18 40.63 -38.96
CA HIS A 102 -6.86 42.01 -38.59
C HIS A 102 -8.12 42.86 -38.35
N GLU A 103 -8.13 43.65 -37.27
CA GLU A 103 -9.21 44.61 -36.98
C GLU A 103 -9.30 45.72 -38.04
N SER A 104 -8.15 46.15 -38.56
CA SER A 104 -8.06 47.18 -39.61
C SER A 104 -6.86 46.91 -40.51
N ASN A 105 -6.82 47.61 -41.65
CA ASN A 105 -5.63 47.65 -42.49
C ASN A 105 -4.40 48.10 -41.69
N SER A 106 -3.25 47.47 -41.92
CA SER A 106 -1.98 47.77 -41.25
C SER A 106 -1.94 47.51 -39.73
N SER A 107 -2.93 46.81 -39.17
CA SER A 107 -2.87 46.40 -37.76
C SER A 107 -2.15 45.05 -37.60
N THR A 108 -1.67 44.75 -36.40
CA THR A 108 -1.27 43.39 -35.99
C THR A 108 -2.32 42.84 -35.06
N TYR A 109 -2.47 41.52 -35.01
CA TYR A 109 -3.15 40.88 -33.89
C TYR A 109 -2.22 39.97 -33.13
N LEU A 110 -2.49 39.85 -31.84
CA LEU A 110 -1.83 38.94 -30.93
C LEU A 110 -2.88 38.40 -29.98
N MET A 111 -3.16 37.12 -30.08
CA MET A 111 -4.19 36.42 -29.33
C MET A 111 -3.54 35.40 -28.41
N PHE A 112 -4.02 35.35 -27.17
CA PHE A 112 -3.58 34.41 -26.15
C PHE A 112 -4.80 33.76 -25.51
N TYR A 113 -4.78 32.43 -25.45
CA TYR A 113 -5.79 31.65 -24.75
C TYR A 113 -5.10 30.61 -23.88
N ASP A 114 -5.56 30.43 -22.65
CA ASP A 114 -5.01 29.43 -21.75
C ASP A 114 -6.06 28.39 -21.34
N HIS A 115 -5.55 27.21 -20.99
CA HIS A 115 -6.36 26.12 -20.47
C HIS A 115 -5.59 25.36 -19.41
N SER A 116 -6.23 25.09 -18.27
CA SER A 116 -5.70 24.19 -17.25
C SER A 116 -6.38 22.83 -17.41
N LEU A 117 -5.58 21.81 -17.69
CA LEU A 117 -6.06 20.44 -17.85
C LEU A 117 -6.75 19.96 -16.56
N PRO A 118 -7.79 19.12 -16.67
CA PRO A 118 -8.54 18.62 -15.54
C PRO A 118 -7.65 17.81 -14.60
N ASP A 119 -7.95 17.85 -13.30
CA ASP A 119 -7.20 17.13 -12.25
C ASP A 119 -7.02 15.63 -12.55
N GLY A 120 -8.00 15.03 -13.25
CA GLY A 120 -7.94 13.65 -13.71
C GLY A 120 -6.72 13.32 -14.58
N LEU A 121 -6.23 14.29 -15.35
CA LEU A 121 -5.13 14.10 -16.32
C LEU A 121 -3.77 14.58 -15.78
N VAL A 122 -3.75 15.30 -14.66
CA VAL A 122 -2.52 15.86 -14.07
C VAL A 122 -1.47 14.79 -13.75
N PRO A 123 -1.81 13.61 -13.18
CA PRO A 123 -0.84 12.55 -12.96
C PRO A 123 -0.14 12.09 -14.25
N ALA A 124 -0.90 11.87 -15.33
CA ALA A 124 -0.37 11.48 -16.63
C ALA A 124 0.57 12.52 -17.24
N VAL A 125 0.22 13.81 -17.13
CA VAL A 125 1.09 14.92 -17.57
C VAL A 125 2.41 14.95 -16.79
N ASN A 126 2.35 14.76 -15.47
CA ASN A 126 3.56 14.76 -14.63
C ASN A 126 4.50 13.59 -14.94
N LYS A 127 3.98 12.48 -15.45
CA LYS A 127 4.78 11.35 -15.97
C LYS A 127 5.39 11.63 -17.35
N GLY A 128 4.82 12.57 -18.10
CA GLY A 128 5.20 12.88 -19.48
C GLY A 128 4.46 12.03 -20.53
N ASP A 129 3.38 11.37 -20.13
CA ASP A 129 2.62 10.44 -20.98
C ASP A 129 1.61 11.18 -21.88
N VAL A 130 1.30 12.44 -21.55
CA VAL A 130 0.35 13.26 -22.32
C VAL A 130 1.07 14.04 -23.42
N GLN A 131 0.48 14.00 -24.61
CA GLN A 131 0.91 14.77 -25.78
C GLN A 131 -0.21 15.69 -26.28
N VAL A 132 0.17 16.83 -26.83
CA VAL A 132 -0.73 17.79 -27.46
C VAL A 132 -0.52 17.81 -28.98
N CYS A 133 -1.60 17.98 -29.73
CA CYS A 133 -1.56 18.27 -31.17
C CYS A 133 -2.27 19.60 -31.45
N LEU A 134 -1.77 20.37 -32.41
CA LEU A 134 -2.38 21.59 -32.91
C LEU A 134 -2.55 21.52 -34.42
N MET A 135 -3.76 21.83 -34.88
CA MET A 135 -4.10 22.00 -36.28
C MET A 135 -4.71 23.38 -36.50
N ALA A 136 -4.36 24.00 -37.63
CA ALA A 136 -4.93 25.27 -38.05
C ALA A 136 -4.78 25.47 -39.56
N ALA A 137 -5.57 26.39 -40.11
CA ALA A 137 -5.38 26.94 -41.45
C ALA A 137 -4.79 28.35 -41.33
N LEU A 138 -3.63 28.56 -41.96
CA LEU A 138 -2.91 29.82 -42.00
C LEU A 138 -3.01 30.43 -43.40
N THR A 139 -3.54 31.64 -43.52
CA THR A 139 -3.69 32.33 -44.81
C THR A 139 -2.76 33.54 -44.88
N ASN A 140 -1.84 33.51 -45.84
CA ASN A 140 -1.00 34.63 -46.24
C ASN A 140 -1.78 35.59 -47.12
N ASP A 141 -1.38 36.85 -47.02
CA ASP A 141 -1.90 37.92 -47.85
C ASP A 141 -0.72 38.77 -48.33
N LYS A 142 -0.47 38.73 -49.64
CA LYS A 142 0.53 39.45 -50.42
C LYS A 142 -0.19 40.33 -51.43
N HIS A 143 -0.29 41.61 -51.14
CA HIS A 143 -0.88 42.59 -52.05
C HIS A 143 0.11 43.70 -52.43
N LYS A 144 -0.17 44.32 -53.57
CA LYS A 144 0.48 45.56 -54.03
C LYS A 144 -0.63 46.55 -54.38
N ASN A 145 -0.70 47.68 -53.67
CA ASN A 145 -1.70 48.71 -53.91
C ASN A 145 -1.01 50.01 -54.34
N LEU A 146 -1.07 50.36 -55.63
CA LEU A 146 -0.41 51.57 -56.17
C LEU A 146 -0.89 52.89 -55.57
N VAL A 147 -2.07 52.92 -54.92
CA VAL A 147 -2.68 54.12 -54.32
C VAL A 147 -2.40 54.24 -52.81
N GLN A 148 -2.47 53.12 -52.08
CA GLN A 148 -2.30 53.12 -50.62
C GLN A 148 -0.90 52.63 -50.18
N HIS A 149 -0.27 51.72 -50.93
CA HIS A 149 0.98 51.03 -50.56
C HIS A 149 1.87 50.73 -51.79
N PRO A 150 2.80 51.63 -52.16
CA PRO A 150 3.64 51.48 -53.35
C PRO A 150 4.64 50.32 -53.29
N LYS A 151 4.82 49.70 -52.10
CA LYS A 151 5.66 48.51 -51.88
C LYS A 151 4.77 47.29 -51.62
N THR A 152 5.16 46.14 -52.18
CA THR A 152 4.56 44.84 -51.85
C THR A 152 4.86 44.50 -50.38
N LEU A 153 3.84 44.17 -49.60
CA LEU A 153 3.96 43.71 -48.22
C LEU A 153 3.24 42.37 -48.08
N THR A 154 3.78 41.46 -47.26
CA THR A 154 3.19 40.14 -47.02
C THR A 154 2.94 39.98 -45.51
N ALA A 155 1.71 39.61 -45.12
CA ALA A 155 1.43 39.21 -43.74
C ALA A 155 1.71 37.73 -43.55
N TYR A 156 2.43 37.45 -42.47
CA TYR A 156 2.78 36.09 -42.07
C TYR A 156 2.07 35.76 -40.75
N PRO A 157 0.95 35.04 -40.80
CA PRO A 157 0.33 34.49 -39.61
C PRO A 157 1.20 33.38 -39.01
N SER A 158 1.15 33.29 -37.69
CA SER A 158 1.78 32.24 -36.89
C SER A 158 0.81 31.76 -35.81
N VAL A 159 0.85 30.48 -35.50
CA VAL A 159 0.09 29.86 -34.42
C VAL A 159 0.99 28.94 -33.63
N SER A 160 0.85 28.94 -32.31
CA SER A 160 1.61 28.05 -31.44
C SER A 160 0.78 27.54 -30.27
N VAL A 161 1.15 26.36 -29.76
CA VAL A 161 0.65 25.83 -28.49
C VAL A 161 1.79 25.15 -27.75
N GLY A 162 1.74 25.22 -26.42
CA GLY A 162 2.55 24.39 -25.56
C GLY A 162 2.28 24.66 -24.09
N PRO A 163 3.04 24.00 -23.20
CA PRO A 163 3.12 24.34 -21.79
C PRO A 163 3.31 25.84 -21.56
N HIS A 164 2.77 26.41 -20.48
CA HIS A 164 2.87 27.85 -20.22
C HIS A 164 4.33 28.35 -20.14
N HIS A 165 5.29 27.52 -19.73
CA HIS A 165 6.73 27.84 -19.74
C HIS A 165 7.40 27.68 -21.11
N ASN A 166 6.76 26.98 -22.05
CA ASN A 166 7.22 26.78 -23.42
C ASN A 166 6.04 26.78 -24.43
N PRO A 167 5.41 27.95 -24.66
CA PRO A 167 4.19 28.04 -25.46
C PRO A 167 4.41 27.88 -26.98
N GLN A 168 5.66 27.65 -27.40
CA GLN A 168 6.06 27.43 -28.79
C GLN A 168 6.53 25.98 -29.02
N LEU A 169 6.14 25.04 -28.14
CA LEU A 169 6.40 23.61 -28.30
C LEU A 169 5.99 23.11 -29.71
N ILE A 170 4.78 23.47 -30.12
CA ILE A 170 4.31 23.38 -31.51
C ILE A 170 4.18 24.81 -32.02
N ASP A 171 4.90 25.16 -33.07
CA ASP A 171 4.88 26.49 -33.69
C ASP A 171 4.84 26.33 -35.21
N TYR A 172 3.84 26.98 -35.82
CA TYR A 172 3.67 27.00 -37.25
C TYR A 172 3.55 28.44 -37.73
N ASN A 173 4.26 28.76 -38.80
CA ASN A 173 4.16 30.03 -39.47
C ASN A 173 4.31 29.84 -40.97
N THR A 174 4.12 30.94 -41.69
CA THR A 174 4.10 30.96 -43.15
C THR A 174 5.17 31.89 -43.74
N SER A 175 6.18 32.27 -42.95
CA SER A 175 7.23 33.21 -43.35
C SER A 175 8.02 32.75 -44.58
N GLN A 176 8.05 31.44 -44.83
CA GLN A 176 8.66 30.80 -46.00
C GLN A 176 7.87 30.98 -47.30
N TYR A 177 6.62 31.42 -47.27
CA TYR A 177 5.78 31.57 -48.46
C TYR A 177 5.64 33.04 -48.86
N GLU A 178 6.19 33.41 -50.00
CA GLU A 178 6.16 34.80 -50.47
C GLU A 178 4.92 35.15 -51.31
N ASN A 179 3.90 34.29 -51.38
CA ASN A 179 2.69 34.46 -52.19
C ASN A 179 1.41 34.28 -51.37
N ASP A 180 0.27 34.71 -51.93
CA ASP A 180 -1.05 34.37 -51.40
C ASP A 180 -1.20 32.86 -51.35
N ILE A 181 -1.40 32.33 -50.15
CA ILE A 181 -1.54 30.89 -49.93
C ILE A 181 -2.32 30.65 -48.65
N THR A 182 -3.11 29.58 -48.63
CA THR A 182 -3.62 29.00 -47.39
C THR A 182 -2.97 27.63 -47.19
N VAL A 183 -2.37 27.43 -46.02
CA VAL A 183 -1.74 26.18 -45.64
C VAL A 183 -2.39 25.59 -44.39
N ASN A 184 -2.73 24.31 -44.45
CA ASN A 184 -3.17 23.55 -43.29
C ASN A 184 -1.93 22.96 -42.60
N VAL A 185 -1.72 23.34 -41.34
CA VAL A 185 -0.58 22.97 -40.51
C VAL A 185 -0.99 21.98 -39.43
N GLY A 186 -0.03 21.36 -38.74
CA GLY A 186 -0.32 20.35 -37.71
C GLY A 186 -0.28 18.92 -38.23
N ARG A 187 -1.19 18.58 -39.16
CA ARG A 187 -1.34 17.22 -39.73
C ARG A 187 -1.16 16.08 -38.71
N HIS A 188 -1.79 16.18 -37.54
CA HIS A 188 -1.71 15.22 -36.43
C HIS A 188 -0.31 14.99 -35.85
N GLU A 189 0.56 16.01 -35.88
CA GLU A 189 1.83 16.00 -35.14
C GLU A 189 1.55 16.21 -33.64
N PHE A 190 1.86 15.19 -32.85
CA PHE A 190 1.76 15.22 -31.38
C PHE A 190 3.12 15.48 -30.74
N LYS A 191 3.13 16.27 -29.66
CA LYS A 191 4.33 16.53 -28.85
C LYS A 191 4.02 16.42 -27.37
N SER A 192 4.91 15.77 -26.62
CA SER A 192 4.80 15.60 -25.17
C SER A 192 4.74 16.93 -24.44
N ILE A 193 3.89 16.99 -23.42
CA ILE A 193 3.77 18.12 -22.49
C ILE A 193 4.20 17.69 -21.09
N ASP A 194 4.76 18.65 -20.34
CA ASP A 194 5.32 18.48 -18.99
C ASP A 194 4.65 19.43 -17.98
N ASN A 195 3.58 20.13 -18.38
CA ASN A 195 2.82 21.03 -17.52
C ASN A 195 1.33 20.96 -17.87
N PRO A 196 0.44 20.86 -16.86
CA PRO A 196 -0.99 20.76 -17.09
C PRO A 196 -1.63 22.09 -17.52
N ARG A 197 -0.88 23.19 -17.62
CA ARG A 197 -1.37 24.47 -18.13
C ARG A 197 -0.83 24.73 -19.52
N LEU A 198 -1.73 24.77 -20.50
CA LEU A 198 -1.43 25.03 -21.90
C LEU A 198 -1.71 26.50 -22.24
N LEU A 199 -0.86 27.05 -23.10
CA LEU A 199 -1.02 28.38 -23.69
C LEU A 199 -1.05 28.26 -25.20
N PHE A 200 -2.17 28.68 -25.79
CA PHE A 200 -2.33 28.88 -27.22
C PHE A 200 -2.02 30.34 -27.58
N ARG A 201 -1.33 30.53 -28.70
CA ARG A 201 -1.02 31.84 -29.26
C ARG A 201 -1.33 31.88 -30.75
N ALA A 202 -1.97 32.95 -31.20
CA ALA A 202 -2.06 33.29 -32.62
C ALA A 202 -1.58 34.73 -32.83
N LYS A 203 -0.84 34.95 -33.92
CA LYS A 203 -0.31 36.27 -34.26
C LYS A 203 -0.26 36.45 -35.77
N ALA A 204 -0.48 37.65 -36.26
CA ALA A 204 -0.04 38.04 -37.60
C ALA A 204 0.73 39.37 -37.55
N ASN A 205 1.86 39.40 -38.25
CA ASN A 205 2.64 40.63 -38.46
C ASN A 205 2.04 41.47 -39.61
N VAL A 206 2.40 42.75 -39.65
CA VAL A 206 1.80 43.79 -40.49
C VAL A 206 1.72 43.39 -41.97
N CYS A 207 0.49 43.47 -42.50
CA CYS A 207 0.19 43.68 -43.90
C CYS A 207 -0.83 44.80 -44.00
N THR A 208 -0.71 45.64 -45.01
CA THR A 208 -1.55 46.83 -45.18
C THR A 208 -2.94 46.54 -45.73
N CYS A 209 -3.28 45.29 -46.06
CA CYS A 209 -4.66 44.83 -46.21
C CYS A 209 -4.96 43.66 -45.25
N GLY A 210 -6.15 43.68 -44.66
CA GLY A 210 -6.48 42.87 -43.49
C GLY A 210 -6.94 41.44 -43.76
N SER A 211 -6.54 40.77 -44.86
CA SER A 211 -7.10 39.45 -45.22
C SER A 211 -6.29 38.25 -44.71
N SER A 212 -5.10 38.47 -44.14
CA SER A 212 -4.35 37.42 -43.44
C SER A 212 -5.08 36.93 -42.18
N LYS A 213 -5.06 35.61 -41.96
CA LYS A 213 -5.81 34.97 -40.87
C LYS A 213 -5.24 33.66 -40.35
N VAL A 214 -5.64 33.35 -39.12
CA VAL A 214 -5.58 32.01 -38.50
C VAL A 214 -7.02 31.53 -38.34
N SER A 215 -7.35 30.34 -38.84
CA SER A 215 -8.71 29.78 -38.77
C SER A 215 -8.68 28.26 -38.62
N ASN A 216 -9.84 27.62 -38.45
CA ASN A 216 -9.99 26.16 -38.38
C ASN A 216 -9.10 25.53 -37.31
N ILE A 217 -9.08 26.14 -36.12
CA ILE A 217 -8.21 25.72 -35.02
C ILE A 217 -8.79 24.47 -34.38
N ALA A 218 -7.99 23.43 -34.26
CA ALA A 218 -8.31 22.23 -33.48
C ALA A 218 -7.10 21.85 -32.64
N MET A 219 -7.36 21.43 -31.40
CA MET A 219 -6.34 20.91 -30.50
C MET A 219 -6.83 19.60 -29.91
N MET A 220 -5.93 18.64 -29.74
CA MET A 220 -6.22 17.34 -29.16
C MET A 220 -5.19 17.00 -28.10
N LEU A 221 -5.57 16.11 -27.21
CA LEU A 221 -4.68 15.48 -26.24
C LEU A 221 -4.68 13.98 -26.48
N ALA A 222 -3.51 13.37 -26.29
CA ALA A 222 -3.33 11.93 -26.30
C ALA A 222 -2.58 11.51 -25.04
N ASP A 223 -3.05 10.46 -24.39
CA ASP A 223 -2.29 9.71 -23.41
C ASP A 223 -1.69 8.48 -24.11
N VAL A 224 -0.36 8.39 -24.13
CA VAL A 224 0.34 7.41 -24.96
C VAL A 224 0.87 6.20 -24.17
N GLN A 225 0.64 6.16 -22.86
CA GLN A 225 1.12 5.09 -21.98
C GLN A 225 -0.02 4.61 -21.08
N GLY A 226 0.01 3.33 -20.69
CA GLY A 226 -0.97 2.77 -19.77
C GLY A 226 -0.61 2.99 -18.29
N PRO A 227 -1.60 2.84 -17.39
CA PRO A 227 -1.39 3.02 -15.96
C PRO A 227 -0.58 1.87 -15.39
N SER A 228 0.21 2.11 -14.35
CA SER A 228 0.96 1.05 -13.66
C SER A 228 0.77 1.11 -12.15
N VAL A 229 0.72 -0.05 -11.50
CA VAL A 229 0.63 -0.15 -10.04
C VAL A 229 1.98 0.19 -9.43
N ASN A 230 2.01 1.16 -8.51
CA ASN A 230 3.26 1.60 -7.86
C ASN A 230 3.32 1.25 -6.36
N SER A 231 2.18 0.93 -5.76
CA SER A 231 2.04 0.62 -4.33
C SER A 231 0.92 -0.39 -4.15
N ILE A 232 1.18 -1.39 -3.30
CA ILE A 232 0.20 -2.38 -2.88
C ILE A 232 0.24 -2.44 -1.37
N TYR A 233 -0.87 -2.16 -0.71
CA TYR A 233 -0.92 -2.12 0.75
C TYR A 233 -2.25 -2.64 1.27
N THR A 234 -2.22 -3.15 2.50
CA THR A 234 -3.40 -3.69 3.17
C THR A 234 -3.97 -2.74 4.20
N THR A 235 -5.28 -2.84 4.38
CA THR A 235 -6.06 -2.01 5.31
C THR A 235 -7.14 -2.85 5.97
N ARG A 236 -7.59 -2.41 7.14
CA ARG A 236 -8.83 -2.87 7.78
C ARG A 236 -9.83 -1.71 7.83
N LEU A 237 -11.12 -2.04 7.77
CA LEU A 237 -12.20 -1.10 8.02
C LEU A 237 -12.46 -1.02 9.55
N ASP A 238 -12.21 0.14 10.15
CA ASP A 238 -12.48 0.40 11.57
C ASP A 238 -13.29 1.70 11.71
N GLY A 239 -14.46 1.62 12.36
CA GLY A 239 -15.36 2.77 12.54
C GLY A 239 -15.78 3.47 11.24
N GLY A 240 -15.80 2.76 10.10
CA GLY A 240 -16.11 3.34 8.78
C GLY A 240 -14.92 4.03 8.10
N ILE A 241 -13.71 3.84 8.61
CA ILE A 241 -12.48 4.45 8.08
C ILE A 241 -11.49 3.34 7.72
N MET A 242 -10.88 3.46 6.55
CA MET A 242 -9.82 2.53 6.14
C MET A 242 -8.50 2.91 6.81
N GLN A 243 -7.98 2.01 7.64
CA GLN A 243 -6.72 2.18 8.35
C GLN A 243 -5.69 1.18 7.81
N PRO A 244 -4.44 1.60 7.54
CA PRO A 244 -3.35 0.68 7.24
C PRO A 244 -3.25 -0.41 8.30
N CYS A 245 -3.21 -1.66 7.88
CA CYS A 245 -3.13 -2.80 8.78
C CYS A 245 -2.33 -3.93 8.11
N THR A 246 -1.45 -4.57 8.86
CA THR A 246 -0.61 -5.68 8.41
C THR A 246 -0.89 -6.97 9.17
N GLU A 247 -1.83 -6.98 10.10
CA GLU A 247 -2.10 -8.11 10.98
C GLU A 247 -3.60 -8.41 11.01
N PHE A 248 -3.97 -9.63 10.64
CA PHE A 248 -5.33 -10.07 10.48
C PHE A 248 -5.52 -11.46 11.11
N ARG A 249 -6.62 -11.64 11.83
CA ARG A 249 -7.07 -12.89 12.45
C ARG A 249 -8.10 -13.57 11.56
N ALA A 250 -8.41 -14.82 11.88
CA ALA A 250 -9.55 -15.51 11.29
C ALA A 250 -10.84 -14.70 11.46
N GLY A 251 -11.62 -14.61 10.38
CA GLY A 251 -12.87 -13.86 10.31
C GLY A 251 -12.72 -12.37 10.02
N ASP A 252 -11.50 -11.82 10.04
CA ASP A 252 -11.28 -10.43 9.68
C ASP A 252 -11.48 -10.18 8.18
N ASP A 253 -12.02 -9.00 7.88
CA ASP A 253 -12.03 -8.46 6.53
C ASP A 253 -10.70 -7.74 6.25
N LEU A 254 -9.89 -8.35 5.39
CA LEU A 254 -8.66 -7.82 4.85
C LEU A 254 -8.94 -7.11 3.52
N TYR A 255 -8.47 -5.87 3.38
CA TYR A 255 -8.60 -5.13 2.13
C TYR A 255 -7.22 -4.92 1.48
N ILE A 256 -7.04 -5.40 0.25
CA ILE A 256 -5.83 -5.23 -0.56
C ILE A 256 -6.06 -4.07 -1.52
N ASN A 257 -5.24 -3.03 -1.42
CA ASN A 257 -5.33 -1.83 -2.26
C ASN A 257 -4.21 -1.83 -3.30
N LEU A 258 -4.57 -1.72 -4.57
CA LEU A 258 -3.64 -1.53 -5.69
C LEU A 258 -3.73 -0.06 -6.10
N LYS A 259 -2.67 0.70 -5.81
CA LYS A 259 -2.57 2.11 -6.19
C LYS A 259 -1.79 2.28 -7.48
N PHE A 260 -2.42 2.94 -8.44
CA PHE A 260 -1.86 3.24 -9.74
C PHE A 260 -1.13 4.59 -9.72
N ASN A 261 -0.23 4.77 -10.68
CA ASN A 261 0.49 6.02 -10.89
C ASN A 261 -0.35 7.12 -11.56
N GLU A 262 -1.60 6.82 -11.93
CA GLU A 262 -2.58 7.73 -12.49
C GLU A 262 -4.01 7.24 -12.27
N ASN A 263 -4.99 8.06 -12.66
CA ASN A 263 -6.40 7.73 -12.53
C ASN A 263 -6.83 6.65 -13.53
N ILE A 264 -7.68 5.75 -13.05
CA ILE A 264 -8.19 4.59 -13.79
C ILE A 264 -9.71 4.62 -13.88
N ARG A 265 -10.25 3.76 -14.74
CA ARG A 265 -11.67 3.46 -14.90
C ARG A 265 -11.84 2.04 -15.41
N PHE A 266 -13.08 1.57 -15.47
CA PHE A 266 -13.40 0.37 -16.22
C PHE A 266 -13.37 0.63 -17.72
N ALA A 267 -12.88 -0.35 -18.48
CA ALA A 267 -12.81 -0.30 -19.94
C ALA A 267 -14.19 -0.14 -20.56
N ASP A 268 -15.16 -0.89 -20.04
CA ASP A 268 -16.58 -0.81 -20.34
C ASP A 268 -17.37 -1.03 -19.05
N GLU A 269 -18.10 0.00 -18.61
CA GLU A 269 -18.87 -0.01 -17.35
C GLU A 269 -20.01 -1.03 -17.37
N GLN A 270 -20.55 -1.37 -18.55
CA GLN A 270 -21.62 -2.37 -18.66
C GLN A 270 -21.09 -3.80 -18.49
N SER A 271 -19.86 -4.05 -18.93
CA SER A 271 -19.22 -5.37 -18.90
C SER A 271 -18.88 -5.87 -17.49
N ILE A 272 -18.80 -4.97 -16.51
CA ILE A 272 -18.50 -5.27 -15.11
C ILE A 272 -19.68 -5.94 -14.40
N GLN A 273 -20.91 -5.81 -14.93
CA GLN A 273 -22.11 -6.33 -14.27
C GLN A 273 -22.17 -7.87 -14.24
N ASP A 274 -21.46 -8.54 -15.15
CA ASP A 274 -21.51 -10.00 -15.31
C ASP A 274 -20.41 -10.75 -14.55
N SER A 275 -19.25 -10.12 -14.32
CA SER A 275 -18.14 -10.73 -13.57
C SER A 275 -17.20 -9.68 -13.02
N LEU A 276 -17.08 -9.62 -11.69
CA LEU A 276 -16.16 -8.70 -11.02
C LEU A 276 -14.74 -9.24 -11.03
N PRO A 277 -13.72 -8.39 -11.27
CA PRO A 277 -12.33 -8.74 -11.11
C PRO A 277 -12.04 -9.43 -9.77
N LYS A 278 -11.27 -10.53 -9.85
CA LYS A 278 -10.67 -11.21 -8.70
C LYS A 278 -9.19 -10.94 -8.67
N LEU A 279 -8.65 -10.72 -7.48
CA LEU A 279 -7.23 -10.57 -7.25
C LEU A 279 -6.68 -11.85 -6.62
N THR A 280 -5.88 -12.58 -7.38
CA THR A 280 -5.12 -13.72 -6.87
C THR A 280 -3.85 -13.21 -6.20
N PHE A 281 -3.49 -13.80 -5.06
CA PHE A 281 -2.29 -13.40 -4.32
C PHE A 281 -1.50 -14.59 -3.80
N ARG A 282 -0.24 -14.33 -3.48
CA ARG A 282 0.75 -15.32 -3.06
C ARG A 282 1.03 -15.17 -1.58
N VAL A 283 1.16 -16.31 -0.91
CA VAL A 283 1.37 -16.38 0.52
C VAL A 283 2.64 -17.16 0.87
N LYS A 284 3.23 -16.82 2.00
CA LYS A 284 4.36 -17.54 2.60
C LYS A 284 3.99 -18.00 3.99
N ARG A 285 4.50 -19.15 4.41
CA ARG A 285 4.37 -19.63 5.79
C ARG A 285 5.13 -18.71 6.73
N ILE A 286 4.54 -18.38 7.88
CA ILE A 286 5.19 -17.54 8.90
C ILE A 286 6.38 -18.29 9.53
N THR A 287 6.27 -19.62 9.69
CA THR A 287 7.24 -20.46 10.38
C THR A 287 8.61 -20.54 9.72
N ASP A 288 8.65 -20.69 8.40
CA ASP A 288 9.89 -20.92 7.62
C ASP A 288 10.10 -19.90 6.48
N CYS A 289 9.14 -19.00 6.23
CA CYS A 289 9.14 -18.03 5.14
C CYS A 289 9.15 -18.63 3.73
N ASP A 290 8.82 -19.90 3.59
CA ASP A 290 8.68 -20.57 2.30
C ASP A 290 7.31 -20.25 1.70
N GLU A 291 7.28 -20.17 0.37
CA GLU A 291 6.05 -19.91 -0.37
C GLU A 291 5.14 -21.14 -0.38
N GLU A 292 3.85 -20.93 -0.12
CA GLU A 292 2.85 -21.98 -0.16
C GLU A 292 2.10 -21.93 -1.49
N THR A 293 2.40 -22.86 -2.38
CA THR A 293 1.81 -22.92 -3.72
C THR A 293 0.48 -23.66 -3.76
N GLY A 294 0.09 -24.35 -2.67
CA GLY A 294 -1.19 -25.06 -2.58
C GLY A 294 -2.39 -24.17 -2.23
N ILE A 295 -2.16 -22.91 -1.85
CA ILE A 295 -3.20 -21.94 -1.51
C ILE A 295 -3.53 -21.09 -2.74
N HIS A 296 -4.71 -21.30 -3.31
CA HIS A 296 -5.28 -20.44 -4.35
C HIS A 296 -6.34 -19.54 -3.72
N ALA A 297 -5.91 -18.40 -3.18
CA ALA A 297 -6.79 -17.43 -2.55
C ALA A 297 -7.11 -16.26 -3.50
N GLU A 298 -8.39 -15.89 -3.57
CA GLU A 298 -8.89 -14.81 -4.42
C GLU A 298 -9.61 -13.76 -3.57
N ALA A 299 -9.17 -12.50 -3.70
CA ALA A 299 -9.87 -11.35 -3.14
C ALA A 299 -10.85 -10.77 -4.17
N SER A 300 -12.01 -10.29 -3.71
CA SER A 300 -13.07 -9.76 -4.58
C SER A 300 -13.01 -8.25 -4.69
N LEU A 301 -13.13 -7.69 -5.90
CA LEU A 301 -13.18 -6.24 -6.08
C LEU A 301 -14.40 -5.64 -5.35
N VAL A 302 -14.17 -4.60 -4.54
CA VAL A 302 -15.24 -3.88 -3.82
C VAL A 302 -15.26 -2.38 -4.11
N SER A 303 -14.16 -1.81 -4.62
CA SER A 303 -14.11 -0.39 -4.98
C SER A 303 -13.08 -0.09 -6.08
N LEU A 304 -13.44 0.84 -6.96
CA LEU A 304 -12.52 1.61 -7.78
C LEU A 304 -12.75 3.09 -7.46
N ASN A 305 -11.74 3.75 -6.89
CA ASN A 305 -11.79 5.15 -6.55
C ASN A 305 -10.57 5.86 -7.13
N LYS A 306 -10.79 6.70 -8.16
CA LYS A 306 -9.75 7.47 -8.85
C LYS A 306 -8.59 6.59 -9.36
N ASP A 307 -7.49 6.51 -8.61
CA ASP A 307 -6.25 5.81 -8.93
C ASP A 307 -6.10 4.48 -8.16
N THR A 308 -7.10 4.05 -7.40
CA THR A 308 -6.98 2.93 -6.47
C THR A 308 -8.07 1.88 -6.70
N LEU A 309 -7.66 0.63 -6.82
CA LEU A 309 -8.55 -0.55 -6.72
C LEU A 309 -8.44 -1.16 -5.34
N THR A 310 -9.58 -1.50 -4.74
CA THR A 310 -9.63 -2.16 -3.44
C THR A 310 -10.34 -3.50 -3.58
N PHE A 311 -9.65 -4.56 -3.16
CA PHE A 311 -10.16 -5.93 -3.11
C PHE A 311 -10.36 -6.35 -1.66
N LYS A 312 -11.44 -7.07 -1.37
CA LYS A 312 -11.79 -7.61 -0.06
C LYS A 312 -11.52 -9.11 -0.01
N TYR A 313 -10.91 -9.57 1.07
CA TYR A 313 -10.68 -10.97 1.39
C TYR A 313 -11.09 -11.24 2.83
N ALA A 314 -11.94 -12.24 3.05
CA ALA A 314 -12.26 -12.71 4.38
C ALA A 314 -11.20 -13.74 4.80
N VAL A 315 -10.45 -13.45 5.87
CA VAL A 315 -9.37 -14.32 6.33
C VAL A 315 -9.97 -15.60 6.91
N PRO A 316 -9.68 -16.79 6.34
CA PRO A 316 -10.24 -18.03 6.86
C PRO A 316 -9.50 -18.47 8.12
N ALA A 317 -10.16 -19.28 8.96
CA ALA A 317 -9.51 -19.92 10.10
C ALA A 317 -8.49 -20.99 9.67
N GLU A 318 -8.80 -21.68 8.57
CA GLU A 318 -8.04 -22.81 8.04
C GLU A 318 -7.99 -22.77 6.50
N TYR A 319 -6.93 -23.33 5.94
CA TYR A 319 -6.80 -23.62 4.51
C TYR A 319 -6.85 -25.13 4.28
N THR A 320 -7.40 -25.54 3.13
CA THR A 320 -7.35 -26.94 2.70
C THR A 320 -6.10 -27.20 1.86
N LEU A 321 -5.14 -27.95 2.39
CA LEU A 321 -3.90 -28.36 1.71
C LEU A 321 -3.82 -29.88 1.62
N GLY A 322 -3.69 -30.43 0.42
CA GLY A 322 -3.60 -31.89 0.23
C GLY A 322 -4.79 -32.68 0.80
N GLY A 323 -5.96 -32.04 0.95
CA GLY A 323 -7.16 -32.62 1.56
C GLY A 323 -7.22 -32.53 3.09
N GLN A 324 -6.22 -31.92 3.74
CA GLN A 324 -6.21 -31.66 5.18
C GLN A 324 -6.51 -30.20 5.47
N GLN A 325 -7.23 -29.93 6.58
CA GLN A 325 -7.36 -28.56 7.09
C GLN A 325 -6.11 -28.22 7.90
N VAL A 326 -5.51 -27.08 7.59
CA VAL A 326 -4.38 -26.52 8.33
C VAL A 326 -4.72 -25.11 8.79
N PRO A 327 -4.38 -24.71 10.02
CA PRO A 327 -4.59 -23.34 10.49
C PRO A 327 -3.97 -22.32 9.52
N ALA A 328 -4.65 -21.18 9.35
CA ALA A 328 -4.08 -20.05 8.64
C ALA A 328 -2.86 -19.51 9.41
N ASN A 329 -1.66 -19.78 8.92
CA ASN A 329 -0.40 -19.30 9.51
C ASN A 329 0.54 -18.79 8.41
N TYR A 330 0.06 -17.78 7.69
CA TYR A 330 0.67 -17.31 6.46
C TYR A 330 0.74 -15.79 6.41
N TYR A 331 1.55 -15.24 5.53
CA TYR A 331 1.50 -13.83 5.18
C TYR A 331 1.45 -13.63 3.67
N ILE A 332 0.63 -12.67 3.25
CA ILE A 332 0.59 -12.19 1.87
C ILE A 332 1.83 -11.32 1.65
N PHE A 333 2.63 -11.62 0.64
CA PHE A 333 3.84 -10.86 0.31
C PHE A 333 3.82 -10.27 -1.09
N ALA A 334 3.00 -10.84 -1.98
CA ALA A 334 2.81 -10.36 -3.33
C ALA A 334 1.41 -10.72 -3.85
N VAL A 335 0.92 -9.95 -4.81
CA VAL A 335 -0.13 -10.39 -5.71
C VAL A 335 0.48 -11.28 -6.80
N GLU A 336 -0.33 -12.13 -7.42
CA GLU A 336 0.14 -12.84 -8.60
C GLU A 336 0.51 -11.89 -9.73
N SER A 337 1.42 -12.33 -10.62
CA SER A 337 1.75 -11.56 -11.82
C SER A 337 0.47 -11.12 -12.54
N TYR A 338 0.43 -9.88 -13.02
CA TYR A 338 -0.75 -9.39 -13.74
C TYR A 338 -1.09 -10.21 -14.98
N SER A 339 -0.14 -10.96 -15.55
CA SER A 339 -0.42 -11.93 -16.62
C SER A 339 -1.29 -13.10 -16.18
N GLU A 340 -1.30 -13.44 -14.89
CA GLU A 340 -2.06 -14.54 -14.28
C GLU A 340 -3.36 -14.03 -13.64
N GLN A 341 -3.61 -12.73 -13.67
CA GLN A 341 -4.85 -12.10 -13.16
C GLN A 341 -5.97 -12.19 -14.21
N ASP A 342 -6.23 -13.43 -14.61
CA ASP A 342 -7.02 -13.79 -15.78
C ASP A 342 -8.45 -13.21 -15.76
N SER A 343 -9.03 -12.96 -14.59
CA SER A 343 -10.38 -12.37 -14.51
C SER A 343 -10.45 -10.92 -15.03
N TRP A 344 -9.33 -10.21 -15.18
CA TRP A 344 -9.32 -8.80 -15.60
C TRP A 344 -8.10 -8.34 -16.41
N VAL A 345 -7.14 -9.24 -16.67
CA VAL A 345 -5.98 -9.02 -17.54
C VAL A 345 -5.78 -10.23 -18.44
N ARG A 346 -5.47 -9.99 -19.72
CA ARG A 346 -5.25 -11.01 -20.75
C ARG A 346 -4.02 -10.66 -21.58
N SER A 347 -3.37 -11.68 -22.15
CA SER A 347 -2.28 -11.48 -23.12
C SER A 347 -2.78 -10.96 -24.47
N THR A 348 -4.05 -11.21 -24.78
CA THR A 348 -4.77 -10.85 -26.00
C THR A 348 -5.90 -9.86 -25.68
N LYS A 349 -6.32 -9.08 -26.69
CA LYS A 349 -7.42 -8.14 -26.53
C LYS A 349 -8.76 -8.87 -26.55
N GLU A 350 -9.35 -9.04 -25.38
CA GLU A 350 -10.57 -9.83 -25.19
C GLU A 350 -11.66 -9.05 -24.44
N PHE A 351 -11.30 -8.00 -23.72
CA PHE A 351 -12.25 -7.18 -23.00
C PHE A 351 -12.78 -6.06 -23.89
N SER A 352 -14.09 -5.82 -23.86
CA SER A 352 -14.69 -4.66 -24.51
C SER A 352 -14.09 -3.36 -23.98
N LEU A 353 -13.77 -2.45 -24.89
CA LEU A 353 -13.30 -1.10 -24.57
C LEU A 353 -14.29 -0.09 -25.12
N GLN A 354 -14.94 0.63 -24.21
CA GLN A 354 -15.65 1.85 -24.52
C GLN A 354 -14.65 3.01 -24.53
N LEU A 355 -14.39 3.56 -25.71
CA LEU A 355 -13.67 4.81 -25.83
C LEU A 355 -14.55 5.95 -25.25
N PRO A 356 -13.97 6.98 -24.63
CA PRO A 356 -14.75 8.12 -24.13
C PRO A 356 -15.18 9.06 -25.27
N GLY A 357 -16.46 9.47 -25.27
CA GLY A 357 -17.05 10.46 -26.19
C GLY A 357 -17.71 11.64 -25.46
N PHE A 358 -18.38 12.57 -26.18
CA PHE A 358 -19.04 13.72 -25.55
C PHE A 358 -20.45 13.40 -25.02
N GLY A 359 -20.62 13.33 -23.71
CA GLY A 359 -21.92 13.34 -23.04
C GLY A 359 -22.66 12.00 -23.01
N ALA A 360 -23.52 11.83 -22.01
CA ALA A 360 -24.18 10.58 -21.59
C ALA A 360 -25.03 9.85 -22.66
N ASN A 361 -25.13 10.35 -23.90
CA ASN A 361 -25.92 9.76 -24.99
C ASN A 361 -25.26 9.92 -26.38
N ALA A 362 -23.97 10.28 -26.48
CA ALA A 362 -23.33 10.31 -27.78
C ALA A 362 -23.09 8.88 -28.27
N LYS A 363 -24.00 8.40 -29.13
CA LYS A 363 -23.64 7.36 -30.08
C LYS A 363 -22.41 7.86 -30.84
N TYR A 364 -21.36 7.04 -30.84
CA TYR A 364 -20.31 7.18 -31.85
C TYR A 364 -20.99 7.40 -33.19
N PRO A 365 -20.51 8.32 -34.06
CA PRO A 365 -20.81 8.14 -35.48
C PRO A 365 -20.46 6.68 -35.80
N ASP A 366 -21.25 6.00 -36.64
CA ASP A 366 -21.01 4.62 -37.11
C ASP A 366 -19.65 4.53 -37.84
N VAL A 367 -18.58 4.78 -37.11
CA VAL A 367 -17.21 4.55 -37.45
C VAL A 367 -17.12 3.06 -37.27
N VAL A 368 -17.01 2.35 -38.38
CA VAL A 368 -16.55 0.97 -38.40
C VAL A 368 -15.11 1.02 -37.89
N LEU A 369 -14.97 1.10 -36.57
CA LEU A 369 -13.73 0.84 -35.88
C LEU A 369 -13.38 -0.59 -36.27
N SER A 370 -12.14 -0.82 -36.69
CA SER A 370 -11.69 -2.20 -36.78
C SER A 370 -11.93 -2.85 -35.42
N GLU A 371 -12.38 -4.11 -35.40
CA GLU A 371 -12.71 -4.89 -34.19
C GLU A 371 -11.59 -4.94 -33.13
N LYS A 372 -10.41 -4.39 -33.42
CA LYS A 372 -9.27 -4.31 -32.51
C LYS A 372 -9.18 -3.01 -31.70
N LEU A 373 -9.86 -1.92 -32.09
CA LEU A 373 -9.79 -0.62 -31.39
C LEU A 373 -10.79 -0.51 -30.24
N ASN A 374 -11.86 -1.30 -30.27
CA ASN A 374 -12.88 -1.42 -29.23
C ASN A 374 -12.61 -2.59 -28.27
N MET A 375 -11.37 -3.09 -28.23
CA MET A 375 -10.97 -4.17 -27.35
C MET A 375 -9.68 -3.83 -26.60
N SER A 376 -9.57 -4.32 -25.37
CA SER A 376 -8.48 -4.10 -24.43
C SER A 376 -7.94 -5.43 -23.89
N THR A 377 -6.67 -5.43 -23.51
CA THR A 377 -6.03 -6.53 -22.77
C THR A 377 -6.36 -6.48 -21.28
N SER A 378 -7.01 -5.43 -20.79
CA SER A 378 -7.46 -5.33 -19.40
C SER A 378 -8.81 -4.64 -19.26
N ILE A 379 -9.61 -5.10 -18.29
CA ILE A 379 -10.81 -4.42 -17.81
C ILE A 379 -10.46 -3.09 -17.14
N ILE A 380 -9.27 -2.96 -16.56
CA ILE A 380 -8.80 -1.75 -15.90
C ILE A 380 -7.95 -0.95 -16.89
N VAL A 381 -8.37 0.28 -17.16
CA VAL A 381 -7.71 1.18 -18.10
C VAL A 381 -7.53 2.56 -17.47
N ASP A 382 -6.63 3.38 -18.01
CA ASP A 382 -6.60 4.81 -17.69
C ASP A 382 -7.84 5.54 -18.22
N LEU A 383 -7.92 6.85 -17.96
CA LEU A 383 -9.03 7.66 -18.44
C LEU A 383 -9.13 7.74 -19.98
N ALA A 384 -8.02 7.60 -20.71
CA ALA A 384 -8.00 7.58 -22.16
C ALA A 384 -8.42 6.22 -22.75
N GLY A 385 -8.32 5.14 -21.98
CA GLY A 385 -8.56 3.76 -22.40
C GLY A 385 -7.30 2.97 -22.76
N ASN A 386 -6.12 3.31 -22.24
CA ASN A 386 -4.94 2.44 -22.31
C ASN A 386 -5.01 1.37 -21.21
N PRO A 387 -4.73 0.08 -21.53
CA PRO A 387 -4.69 -0.99 -20.53
C PRO A 387 -3.50 -0.84 -19.58
N ILE A 388 -3.61 -1.45 -18.40
CA ILE A 388 -2.52 -1.57 -17.43
C ILE A 388 -1.17 -1.96 -18.08
N ASP A 389 -0.11 -1.24 -17.74
CA ASP A 389 1.26 -1.63 -18.05
C ASP A 389 1.74 -2.68 -17.05
N VAL A 390 1.52 -3.95 -17.40
CA VAL A 390 1.89 -5.12 -16.58
C VAL A 390 3.39 -5.19 -16.27
N ARG A 391 4.25 -4.63 -17.12
CA ARG A 391 5.72 -4.72 -16.96
C ARG A 391 6.23 -3.70 -15.95
N SER A 392 5.62 -2.51 -15.94
CA SER A 392 5.99 -1.42 -15.03
C SER A 392 5.25 -1.50 -13.70
N SER A 393 4.32 -2.44 -13.55
CA SER A 393 3.49 -2.59 -12.35
C SER A 393 4.18 -3.43 -11.28
N LYS A 394 4.14 -2.94 -10.03
CA LYS A 394 4.63 -3.63 -8.83
C LYS A 394 3.71 -4.81 -8.51
N THR A 395 4.29 -5.95 -8.10
CA THR A 395 3.51 -7.10 -7.60
C THR A 395 3.71 -7.36 -6.10
N THR A 396 4.79 -6.86 -5.51
CA THR A 396 5.06 -7.03 -4.07
C THR A 396 4.25 -6.04 -3.25
N LEU A 397 3.85 -6.47 -2.05
CA LEU A 397 3.26 -5.55 -1.08
C LEU A 397 4.33 -4.59 -0.53
N ASP A 398 3.89 -3.39 -0.12
CA ASP A 398 4.71 -2.40 0.56
C ASP A 398 5.16 -2.93 1.93
N GLN A 399 4.26 -3.67 2.60
CA GLN A 399 4.53 -4.43 3.81
C GLN A 399 3.76 -5.77 3.76
N PRO A 400 4.34 -6.88 4.24
CA PRO A 400 3.62 -8.15 4.32
C PRO A 400 2.34 -8.03 5.17
N ALA A 401 1.29 -8.74 4.77
CA ALA A 401 0.05 -8.84 5.53
C ALA A 401 -0.06 -10.23 6.17
N TYR A 402 0.10 -10.29 7.47
CA TYR A 402 0.09 -11.51 8.28
C TYR A 402 -1.35 -11.95 8.56
N MET A 403 -1.62 -13.22 8.28
CA MET A 403 -2.84 -13.96 8.57
C MET A 403 -2.44 -15.11 9.50
N ASP A 404 -2.43 -14.82 10.78
CA ASP A 404 -1.95 -15.72 11.82
C ASP A 404 -3.11 -16.13 12.71
N ASN A 405 -3.36 -17.41 12.76
CA ASN A 405 -4.41 -18.06 13.54
C ASN A 405 -3.84 -19.21 14.38
N VAL A 406 -2.54 -19.19 14.67
CA VAL A 406 -1.89 -20.17 15.53
C VAL A 406 -1.65 -19.54 16.89
N ALA A 407 -2.09 -20.22 17.95
CA ALA A 407 -1.85 -19.75 19.30
C ALA A 407 -0.35 -19.76 19.63
N PRO A 408 0.13 -18.78 20.40
CA PRO A 408 1.50 -18.81 20.91
C PRO A 408 1.72 -20.02 21.80
N THR A 409 2.95 -20.52 21.82
CA THR A 409 3.37 -21.67 22.62
C THR A 409 4.66 -21.37 23.37
N VAL A 410 4.90 -22.12 24.45
CA VAL A 410 6.18 -22.04 25.17
C VAL A 410 7.23 -22.83 24.37
N GLY A 411 8.27 -22.15 23.91
CA GLY A 411 9.37 -22.78 23.16
C GLY A 411 10.51 -23.27 24.05
N GLN A 412 10.76 -22.60 25.19
CA GLN A 412 11.88 -22.92 26.07
C GLN A 412 11.63 -22.46 27.50
N VAL A 413 12.13 -23.23 28.47
CA VAL A 413 12.23 -22.84 29.88
C VAL A 413 13.69 -22.86 30.32
N ASP A 414 14.15 -21.84 31.03
CA ASP A 414 15.45 -21.80 31.71
C ASP A 414 15.23 -21.66 33.21
N ILE A 415 16.04 -22.37 33.99
CA ILE A 415 16.05 -22.22 35.45
C ILE A 415 17.05 -21.14 35.83
N VAL A 416 16.70 -20.33 36.82
CA VAL A 416 17.57 -19.33 37.44
C VAL A 416 17.62 -19.59 38.93
N ARG A 417 18.81 -19.83 39.48
CA ARG A 417 19.04 -19.73 40.91
C ARG A 417 19.44 -18.30 41.24
N THR A 418 18.99 -17.76 42.36
CA THR A 418 19.29 -16.37 42.75
C THR A 418 20.78 -16.06 42.96
N HIS A 419 21.65 -17.06 43.03
CA HIS A 419 23.11 -16.86 42.96
C HIS A 419 23.61 -16.41 41.57
N ASP A 420 22.86 -16.69 40.50
CA ASP A 420 23.21 -16.28 39.12
C ASP A 420 22.72 -14.85 38.79
N ALA A 421 21.79 -14.31 39.58
CA ALA A 421 21.36 -12.91 39.46
C ALA A 421 22.34 -11.93 40.17
N ASN A 422 23.32 -12.45 40.92
CA ASN A 422 24.32 -11.66 41.62
C ASN A 422 25.60 -12.50 41.83
N PRO A 423 26.50 -12.60 40.84
CA PRO A 423 27.67 -13.47 40.94
C PRO A 423 28.55 -12.98 42.09
N VAL A 424 28.76 -13.82 43.10
CA VAL A 424 29.81 -13.61 44.08
C VAL A 424 31.13 -13.70 43.31
N VAL A 425 31.81 -12.55 43.17
CA VAL A 425 33.12 -12.44 42.52
C VAL A 425 34.09 -13.41 43.23
N GLY A 426 34.48 -14.49 42.55
CA GLY A 426 35.61 -15.33 42.98
C GLY A 426 35.45 -16.86 42.93
N ALA A 427 34.32 -17.43 42.53
CA ALA A 427 34.21 -18.89 42.40
C ALA A 427 34.76 -19.36 41.04
N SER A 428 35.89 -20.09 41.05
CA SER A 428 36.51 -20.66 39.86
C SER A 428 35.80 -21.99 39.47
N PRO A 429 35.62 -22.31 38.18
CA PRO A 429 34.77 -23.43 37.73
C PRO A 429 35.41 -24.83 37.81
N GLU A 430 36.58 -24.99 38.42
CA GLU A 430 37.43 -26.16 38.15
C GLU A 430 37.25 -27.38 39.06
N ASP A 431 36.44 -27.33 40.12
CA ASP A 431 36.22 -28.51 40.97
C ASP A 431 34.81 -29.07 40.81
N GLY A 432 34.71 -30.11 39.97
CA GLY A 432 33.65 -31.14 39.92
C GLY A 432 32.23 -30.72 40.26
N ARG A 433 31.39 -30.53 39.22
CA ARG A 433 29.91 -30.42 39.23
C ARG A 433 29.32 -30.49 40.65
N ALA A 434 29.22 -29.35 41.32
CA ALA A 434 28.70 -29.33 42.68
C ALA A 434 27.30 -29.97 42.67
N ARG A 435 26.94 -30.78 43.68
CA ARG A 435 25.57 -31.35 43.78
C ARG A 435 24.51 -30.26 43.72
N SER A 436 24.83 -29.06 44.20
CA SER A 436 24.06 -27.83 44.08
C SER A 436 23.91 -27.29 42.65
N GLU A 437 24.43 -27.95 41.61
CA GLU A 437 24.13 -27.64 40.21
C GLU A 437 22.98 -28.49 39.64
N LEU A 438 22.74 -29.66 40.25
CA LEU A 438 21.75 -30.65 39.83
C LEU A 438 20.55 -30.74 40.77
N PHE A 439 20.73 -30.35 42.04
CA PHE A 439 19.71 -30.42 43.07
C PHE A 439 19.41 -29.02 43.64
N THR A 440 18.18 -28.82 44.09
CA THR A 440 17.78 -27.68 44.92
C THR A 440 17.27 -28.19 46.26
N GLY A 441 17.70 -27.54 47.33
CA GLY A 441 17.40 -27.93 48.70
C GLY A 441 16.49 -26.95 49.42
N ILE A 442 16.11 -27.32 50.64
CA ILE A 442 15.31 -26.48 51.54
C ILE A 442 15.98 -25.12 51.74
N GLY A 443 15.23 -24.04 51.53
CA GLY A 443 15.71 -22.66 51.65
C GLY A 443 16.27 -22.04 50.37
N ASP A 444 16.38 -22.81 49.28
CA ASP A 444 16.76 -22.26 47.98
C ASP A 444 15.62 -21.45 47.36
N GLN A 445 15.99 -20.37 46.67
CA GLN A 445 15.05 -19.55 45.90
C GLN A 445 15.09 -19.96 44.43
N LEU A 446 13.93 -20.33 43.88
CA LEU A 446 13.79 -20.70 42.47
C LEU A 446 13.19 -19.58 41.62
N GLY A 447 13.72 -19.44 40.42
CA GLY A 447 13.12 -18.67 39.34
C GLY A 447 13.25 -19.37 38.00
N PHE A 448 12.43 -18.94 37.04
CA PHE A 448 12.33 -19.52 35.72
C PHE A 448 12.19 -18.41 34.68
N PHE A 449 12.93 -18.50 33.58
CA PHE A 449 12.60 -17.77 32.37
C PHE A 449 11.82 -18.66 31.43
N VAL A 450 10.64 -18.19 31.04
CA VAL A 450 9.82 -18.79 29.98
C VAL A 450 10.01 -17.98 28.72
N HIS A 451 10.35 -18.65 27.62
CA HIS A 451 10.42 -18.07 26.29
C HIS A 451 9.26 -18.59 25.45
N PHE A 452 8.49 -17.68 24.89
CA PHE A 452 7.44 -17.99 23.94
C PHE A 452 8.05 -18.09 22.53
N ASN A 453 7.43 -18.89 21.66
CA ASN A 453 7.81 -18.99 20.24
C ASN A 453 7.60 -17.67 19.46
N GLU A 454 6.81 -16.75 20.03
CA GLU A 454 6.52 -15.44 19.48
C GLU A 454 6.30 -14.38 20.57
N GLU A 455 6.01 -13.16 20.13
CA GLU A 455 5.80 -12.01 21.01
C GLU A 455 4.40 -12.03 21.62
N MET A 456 4.33 -11.86 22.94
CA MET A 456 3.11 -11.93 23.74
C MET A 456 2.61 -10.54 24.17
N ALA A 457 1.30 -10.46 24.38
CA ALA A 457 0.58 -9.30 24.90
C ALA A 457 -0.47 -9.75 25.94
N LEU A 458 -0.79 -8.85 26.87
CA LEU A 458 -1.94 -8.99 27.77
C LEU A 458 -3.09 -8.17 27.23
N LEU A 459 -4.19 -8.83 26.86
CA LEU A 459 -5.35 -8.20 26.25
C LEU A 459 -6.50 -8.10 27.26
N GLN A 460 -7.23 -6.99 27.23
CA GLN A 460 -8.50 -6.86 27.93
C GLN A 460 -9.62 -7.54 27.14
N GLN A 461 -10.40 -8.43 27.75
CA GLN A 461 -11.43 -9.19 27.05
C GLN A 461 -12.62 -8.37 26.58
N SER A 462 -12.88 -7.20 27.19
CA SER A 462 -14.01 -6.35 26.81
C SER A 462 -13.86 -5.71 25.45
N ASP A 463 -12.64 -5.37 25.04
CA ASP A 463 -12.37 -4.59 23.82
C ASP A 463 -11.12 -5.03 23.04
N GLY A 464 -10.40 -6.05 23.52
CA GLY A 464 -9.17 -6.55 22.91
C GLY A 464 -7.98 -5.60 23.04
N SER A 465 -8.08 -4.53 23.84
CA SER A 465 -7.01 -3.54 23.99
C SER A 465 -5.81 -4.15 24.72
N CYS A 466 -4.60 -3.84 24.22
CA CYS A 466 -3.35 -4.29 24.84
C CYS A 466 -3.04 -3.45 26.08
N LEU A 467 -2.87 -4.11 27.22
CA LEU A 467 -2.48 -3.49 28.47
C LEU A 467 -0.99 -3.23 28.48
N ARG A 468 -0.62 -1.97 28.70
CA ARG A 468 0.78 -1.54 28.74
C ARG A 468 1.25 -1.41 30.19
N PRO A 469 2.22 -2.22 30.65
CA PRO A 469 2.74 -2.06 31.99
C PRO A 469 3.41 -0.69 32.09
N THR A 470 3.07 0.05 33.14
CA THR A 470 3.46 1.47 33.28
C THR A 470 4.84 1.66 33.92
N ASN A 471 5.35 0.62 34.58
CA ASN A 471 6.62 0.63 35.29
C ASN A 471 7.70 -0.10 34.48
N THR A 472 8.58 0.66 33.83
CA THR A 472 9.72 0.13 33.09
C THR A 472 11.04 0.34 33.83
N SER A 473 11.94 -0.62 33.71
CA SER A 473 13.35 -0.50 34.11
C SER A 473 14.22 -1.08 33.00
N ARG A 474 15.51 -0.76 32.98
CA ARG A 474 16.46 -1.35 32.03
C ARG A 474 17.48 -2.16 32.80
N ASP A 475 17.72 -3.40 32.39
CA ASP A 475 18.82 -4.17 32.95
C ASP A 475 20.16 -3.52 32.55
N THR A 476 21.03 -3.27 33.52
CA THR A 476 22.29 -2.57 33.30
C THR A 476 23.36 -3.43 32.61
N ALA A 477 23.22 -4.76 32.60
CA ALA A 477 24.16 -5.69 32.00
C ALA A 477 23.72 -6.14 30.58
N SER A 478 22.45 -6.51 30.39
CA SER A 478 21.91 -6.95 29.10
C SER A 478 21.36 -5.80 28.25
N GLY A 479 21.04 -4.66 28.87
CA GLY A 479 20.39 -3.54 28.20
C GLY A 479 18.92 -3.79 27.87
N GLU A 480 18.34 -4.93 28.26
CA GLU A 480 16.94 -5.30 28.00
C GLU A 480 15.97 -4.40 28.78
N LEU A 481 14.85 -4.05 28.15
CA LEU A 481 13.78 -3.36 28.85
C LEU A 481 12.97 -4.38 29.67
N ARG A 482 12.73 -4.08 30.93
CA ARG A 482 11.97 -4.87 31.89
C ARG A 482 10.70 -4.14 32.26
N TYR A 483 9.58 -4.84 32.15
CA TYR A 483 8.27 -4.35 32.59
C TYR A 483 7.87 -5.12 33.83
N ASN A 484 7.62 -4.40 34.93
CA ASN A 484 7.25 -5.00 36.20
C ASN A 484 5.83 -5.60 36.13
N LEU A 485 5.68 -6.85 36.57
CA LEU A 485 4.40 -7.59 36.58
C LEU A 485 3.81 -7.81 37.97
N ARG A 486 4.50 -7.40 39.05
CA ARG A 486 3.93 -7.39 40.42
C ARG A 486 3.04 -6.18 40.68
N GLN A 487 3.32 -5.06 40.01
CA GLN A 487 2.45 -3.86 40.00
C GLN A 487 2.38 -3.29 38.58
N PRO A 488 1.83 -4.05 37.62
CA PRO A 488 1.97 -3.70 36.21
C PRO A 488 1.15 -2.47 35.82
N PHE A 489 -0.01 -2.28 36.45
CA PHE A 489 -0.97 -1.25 36.09
C PHE A 489 -1.52 -0.58 37.35
N ALA A 490 -1.61 0.75 37.36
CA ALA A 490 -2.16 1.48 38.49
C ALA A 490 -3.62 1.05 38.77
N GLY A 491 -3.83 0.25 39.82
CA GLY A 491 -5.15 -0.18 40.28
C GLY A 491 -5.68 -1.52 39.71
N VAL A 492 -4.88 -2.29 38.98
CA VAL A 492 -5.27 -3.64 38.51
C VAL A 492 -4.45 -4.69 39.27
N GLN A 493 -5.12 -5.65 39.93
CA GLN A 493 -4.48 -6.87 40.42
C GLN A 493 -4.56 -7.92 39.32
N LEU A 494 -3.42 -8.26 38.72
CA LEU A 494 -3.32 -9.31 37.71
C LEU A 494 -2.06 -10.11 37.99
N GLU A 495 -2.19 -11.42 38.17
CA GLU A 495 -1.05 -12.31 38.36
C GLU A 495 -0.98 -13.32 37.23
N LEU A 496 0.18 -13.37 36.59
CA LEU A 496 0.58 -14.45 35.70
C LEU A 496 1.38 -15.45 36.53
N LEU A 497 0.95 -16.70 36.55
CA LEU A 497 1.45 -17.75 37.43
C LEU A 497 2.02 -18.90 36.58
N ALA A 498 3.11 -19.51 37.04
CA ALA A 498 3.64 -20.75 36.51
C ALA A 498 3.41 -21.85 37.56
N GLU A 499 2.55 -22.82 37.24
CA GLU A 499 2.40 -24.04 38.06
C GLU A 499 3.59 -24.95 37.82
N LEU A 500 4.25 -25.37 38.89
CA LEU A 500 5.38 -26.28 38.83
C LEU A 500 4.91 -27.73 38.97
N ASN A 501 5.74 -28.67 38.52
CA ASN A 501 5.54 -30.11 38.74
C ASN A 501 5.99 -30.58 40.15
N ILE A 502 6.01 -29.66 41.11
CA ILE A 502 6.24 -29.92 42.54
C ILE A 502 5.10 -29.28 43.31
N GLY A 503 4.72 -29.86 44.43
CA GLY A 503 3.55 -29.43 45.19
C GLY A 503 3.66 -29.73 46.68
N ASP A 504 2.65 -29.34 47.43
CA ASP A 504 2.54 -29.73 48.84
C ASP A 504 2.16 -31.22 48.98
N SER A 505 2.15 -31.71 50.22
CA SER A 505 1.71 -33.07 50.58
C SER A 505 0.28 -33.44 50.13
N ALA A 506 -0.54 -32.48 49.68
CA ALA A 506 -1.86 -32.71 49.11
C ALA A 506 -1.84 -32.74 47.56
N GLU A 507 -0.64 -32.80 46.97
CA GLU A 507 -0.37 -32.72 45.53
C GLU A 507 -0.87 -31.41 44.89
N THR A 508 -1.01 -30.34 45.68
CA THR A 508 -1.36 -29.02 45.13
C THR A 508 -0.14 -28.41 44.45
N PRO A 509 -0.17 -28.11 43.14
CA PRO A 509 0.98 -27.56 42.44
C PRO A 509 1.45 -26.24 43.04
N LEU A 510 2.75 -26.12 43.30
CA LEU A 510 3.37 -24.89 43.72
C LEU A 510 3.35 -23.89 42.56
N ARG A 511 3.12 -22.61 42.86
CA ARG A 511 2.99 -21.54 41.86
C ARG A 511 4.11 -20.52 42.00
N ALA A 512 4.84 -20.28 40.92
CA ALA A 512 5.74 -19.15 40.80
C ALA A 512 5.01 -17.96 40.18
N VAL A 513 5.24 -16.75 40.70
CA VAL A 513 4.58 -15.52 40.24
C VAL A 513 5.47 -14.81 39.23
N ALA A 514 4.89 -14.29 38.15
CA ALA A 514 5.59 -13.47 37.19
C ALA A 514 6.08 -12.17 37.85
N GLN A 515 7.38 -11.93 37.75
CA GLN A 515 8.03 -10.77 38.35
C GLN A 515 8.14 -9.62 37.35
N TYR A 516 8.63 -9.95 36.16
CA TYR A 516 8.80 -9.02 35.06
C TYR A 516 8.82 -9.76 33.73
N MET A 517 8.52 -9.02 32.66
CA MET A 517 8.68 -9.46 31.28
C MET A 517 9.77 -8.61 30.60
N THR A 518 10.49 -9.22 29.67
CA THR A 518 11.52 -8.55 28.87
C THR A 518 11.15 -8.54 27.40
N THR A 519 11.47 -7.44 26.72
CA THR A 519 11.24 -7.25 25.28
C THR A 519 12.58 -7.10 24.56
N ILE A 520 12.68 -7.65 23.35
CA ILE A 520 13.86 -7.45 22.49
C ILE A 520 13.70 -6.18 21.63
N LYS A 521 12.46 -5.71 21.46
CA LYS A 521 12.09 -4.46 20.77
C LYS A 521 10.92 -3.77 21.47
N ASP A 522 11.05 -2.48 21.73
CA ASP A 522 9.90 -1.61 22.00
C ASP A 522 9.33 -1.17 20.65
N GLY A 523 8.28 -1.85 20.20
CA GLY A 523 7.52 -1.44 19.02
C GLY A 523 6.59 -0.26 19.32
N SER A 524 6.12 0.42 18.27
CA SER A 524 5.09 1.48 18.35
C SER A 524 3.78 1.03 18.99
N ASN A 525 3.54 -0.29 19.09
CA ASN A 525 2.33 -0.90 19.63
C ASN A 525 2.43 -1.33 21.11
N GLY A 526 3.60 -1.23 21.75
CA GLY A 526 3.81 -1.59 23.17
C GLY A 526 4.99 -2.57 23.37
N PRO A 527 5.22 -3.03 24.62
CA PRO A 527 6.16 -4.12 24.87
C PRO A 527 5.80 -5.37 24.08
N LEU A 528 6.76 -5.89 23.32
CA LEU A 528 6.62 -7.17 22.64
C LEU A 528 7.33 -8.25 23.48
N VAL A 529 6.55 -9.09 24.16
CA VAL A 529 7.06 -9.97 25.22
C VAL A 529 7.47 -11.31 24.66
N SER A 530 8.75 -11.54 24.44
CA SER A 530 9.23 -12.87 24.06
C SER A 530 9.64 -13.72 25.28
N LYS A 531 9.77 -13.10 26.46
CA LYS A 531 10.35 -13.73 27.65
C LYS A 531 9.75 -13.19 28.96
N VAL A 532 9.39 -14.10 29.87
CA VAL A 532 8.82 -13.78 31.20
C VAL A 532 9.65 -14.43 32.29
N TYR A 533 9.95 -13.69 33.36
CA TYR A 533 10.59 -14.22 34.56
C TYR A 533 9.57 -14.52 35.64
N PHE A 534 9.52 -15.78 36.08
CA PHE A 534 8.74 -16.24 37.21
C PHE A 534 9.66 -16.52 38.39
N ALA A 535 9.20 -16.25 39.60
CA ALA A 535 9.91 -16.62 40.83
C ALA A 535 8.92 -17.07 41.89
N LEU A 536 9.34 -17.99 42.75
CA LEU A 536 8.58 -18.30 43.95
C LEU A 536 8.54 -17.07 44.88
N ASP A 537 7.43 -16.87 45.59
CA ASP A 537 7.38 -15.82 46.61
C ASP A 537 8.16 -16.19 47.86
N GLU A 538 8.18 -17.48 48.19
CA GLU A 538 8.90 -18.04 49.32
C GLU A 538 9.93 -19.08 48.85
N PRO A 539 11.04 -19.27 49.58
CA PRO A 539 12.02 -20.32 49.29
C PRO A 539 11.42 -21.74 49.41
N ILE A 540 12.15 -22.73 48.89
CA ILE A 540 11.75 -24.15 48.94
C ILE A 540 11.53 -24.62 50.39
N GLY A 541 10.30 -25.07 50.66
CA GLY A 541 9.87 -25.64 51.93
C GLY A 541 10.27 -27.11 52.09
N ALA A 542 10.24 -27.59 53.34
CA ALA A 542 10.56 -28.98 53.67
C ALA A 542 9.43 -29.97 53.33
N ASP A 543 8.24 -29.47 53.08
CA ASP A 543 6.98 -30.17 52.84
C ASP A 543 6.62 -30.30 51.35
N LEU A 544 7.49 -29.80 50.46
CA LEU A 544 7.30 -29.89 49.02
C LEU A 544 7.72 -31.26 48.49
N GLU A 545 6.91 -31.89 47.65
CA GLU A 545 7.17 -33.18 47.03
C GLU A 545 7.04 -33.10 45.50
N PRO A 546 7.77 -33.93 44.73
CA PRO A 546 7.56 -34.05 43.29
C PRO A 546 6.16 -34.58 42.99
N ILE A 547 5.44 -33.91 42.09
CA ILE A 547 4.15 -34.43 41.61
C ILE A 547 4.44 -35.49 40.54
N MET A 548 3.88 -36.67 40.72
CA MET A 548 4.17 -37.82 39.86
C MET A 548 3.28 -37.83 38.62
N TYR A 549 3.88 -37.60 37.45
CA TYR A 549 3.21 -37.69 36.15
C TYR A 549 3.66 -38.97 35.42
N GLY A 550 2.78 -39.97 35.34
CA GLY A 550 3.08 -41.22 34.62
C GLY A 550 4.04 -42.19 35.33
N GLY A 551 4.32 -41.98 36.62
CA GLY A 551 4.98 -42.98 37.50
C GLY A 551 6.49 -42.81 37.71
N GLU A 552 7.16 -41.90 37.00
CA GLU A 552 8.60 -41.63 37.19
C GLU A 552 8.85 -40.19 37.70
N PRO A 553 9.80 -39.98 38.63
CA PRO A 553 10.20 -38.65 39.07
C PRO A 553 10.75 -37.83 37.90
N GLN A 554 10.37 -36.55 37.84
CA GLN A 554 10.83 -35.62 36.81
C GLN A 554 11.62 -34.46 37.42
N PRO A 555 12.58 -33.85 36.67
CA PRO A 555 13.21 -32.62 37.12
C PRO A 555 12.16 -31.52 37.28
N ILE A 556 12.41 -30.58 38.21
CA ILE A 556 11.57 -29.41 38.44
C ILE A 556 11.37 -28.67 37.13
N ALA A 557 10.12 -28.46 36.76
CA ALA A 557 9.68 -27.88 35.51
C ALA A 557 8.38 -27.11 35.72
N ILE A 558 8.04 -26.27 34.75
CA ILE A 558 6.74 -25.61 34.68
C ILE A 558 5.79 -26.57 34.01
N ASN A 559 4.70 -26.94 34.70
CA ASN A 559 3.62 -27.76 34.16
C ASN A 559 2.70 -26.92 33.26
N ARG A 560 2.31 -25.71 33.68
CA ARG A 560 1.49 -24.79 32.87
C ARG A 560 1.58 -23.35 33.34
N ILE A 561 1.16 -22.44 32.47
CA ILE A 561 1.11 -21.00 32.74
C ILE A 561 -0.35 -20.57 32.80
N LEU A 562 -0.70 -19.81 33.84
CA LEU A 562 -2.06 -19.43 34.19
C LEU A 562 -2.17 -17.93 34.45
N LEU A 563 -3.33 -17.35 34.15
CA LEU A 563 -3.71 -15.99 34.53
C LEU A 563 -4.81 -16.04 35.60
N THR A 564 -4.73 -15.21 36.65
CA THR A 564 -5.70 -15.24 37.76
C THR A 564 -7.09 -14.71 37.38
N ASP A 565 -7.16 -13.64 36.59
CA ASP A 565 -8.42 -12.94 36.23
C ASP A 565 -8.81 -13.14 34.75
N LYS A 566 -8.99 -14.41 34.36
CA LYS A 566 -9.29 -14.79 32.96
C LYS A 566 -10.64 -14.31 32.43
N SER A 567 -11.52 -13.77 33.27
CA SER A 567 -12.79 -13.19 32.86
C SER A 567 -12.65 -11.75 32.37
N ILE A 568 -11.51 -11.11 32.66
CA ILE A 568 -11.24 -9.71 32.33
C ILE A 568 -10.06 -9.63 31.37
N TYR A 569 -9.09 -10.54 31.49
CA TYR A 569 -7.84 -10.50 30.75
C TYR A 569 -7.53 -11.82 30.05
N ALA A 570 -6.75 -11.75 28.98
CA ALA A 570 -6.23 -12.91 28.28
C ALA A 570 -4.76 -12.69 27.90
N LEU A 571 -3.97 -13.76 27.94
CA LEU A 571 -2.64 -13.79 27.35
C LEU A 571 -2.80 -14.18 25.88
N ALA A 572 -2.18 -13.42 24.98
CA ALA A 572 -2.26 -13.65 23.55
C ALA A 572 -0.95 -13.28 22.85
N ASP A 573 -0.77 -13.66 21.60
CA ASP A 573 0.29 -13.07 20.78
C ASP A 573 -0.06 -11.61 20.41
N THR A 574 0.84 -10.90 19.72
CA THR A 574 0.60 -9.52 19.26
C THR A 574 -0.55 -9.42 18.26
N ARG A 575 -0.86 -10.53 17.59
CA ARG A 575 -1.92 -10.66 16.60
C ARG A 575 -3.24 -11.04 17.26
N GLY A 576 -3.24 -11.32 18.58
CA GLY A 576 -4.31 -11.69 19.49
C GLY A 576 -4.84 -13.11 19.39
N ASN A 577 -4.04 -14.05 18.92
CA ASN A 577 -4.31 -15.47 19.13
C ASN A 577 -4.08 -15.81 20.60
N LEU A 578 -5.11 -16.34 21.24
CA LEU A 578 -5.10 -16.57 22.68
C LEU A 578 -4.16 -17.74 23.03
N TYR A 579 -3.30 -17.52 24.02
CA TYR A 579 -2.53 -18.60 24.64
C TYR A 579 -3.47 -19.57 25.34
N ASP A 580 -3.35 -20.86 25.02
CA ASP A 580 -4.11 -21.90 25.72
C ASP A 580 -3.45 -22.26 27.05
N GLU A 581 -3.95 -21.65 28.12
CA GLU A 581 -3.52 -21.91 29.50
C GLU A 581 -3.81 -23.34 29.99
N THR A 582 -4.59 -24.14 29.25
CA THR A 582 -4.80 -25.57 29.56
C THR A 582 -3.67 -26.46 29.06
N THR A 583 -2.79 -25.92 28.20
CA THR A 583 -1.62 -26.63 27.67
C THR A 583 -0.71 -27.10 28.82
N GLN A 584 -0.58 -28.42 28.95
CA GLN A 584 0.40 -29.03 29.83
C GLN A 584 1.75 -29.10 29.11
N LEU A 585 2.75 -28.44 29.67
CA LEU A 585 4.14 -28.45 29.20
C LEU A 585 4.88 -29.73 29.62
N VAL A 586 4.29 -30.49 30.57
CA VAL A 586 4.85 -31.70 31.17
C VAL A 586 3.78 -32.81 31.22
N ASN A 587 3.57 -33.45 30.06
CA ASN A 587 2.95 -34.75 29.73
C ASN A 587 1.70 -35.29 30.47
N THR A 588 0.72 -35.72 29.66
CA THR A 588 0.22 -37.11 29.62
C THR A 588 0.04 -37.57 28.16
N GLU A 589 0.83 -38.57 27.74
CA GLU A 589 0.83 -39.27 26.43
C GLU A 589 0.98 -38.41 25.14
N GLU A 590 2.21 -38.35 24.62
CA GLU A 590 2.61 -37.89 23.26
C GLU A 590 2.49 -36.38 22.94
N SER A 591 3.62 -35.65 23.04
CA SER A 591 4.29 -34.92 21.93
C SER A 591 4.88 -33.52 22.23
N ILE A 592 4.66 -32.90 23.38
CA ILE A 592 5.31 -31.60 23.71
C ILE A 592 5.81 -31.61 25.15
N GLN A 593 7.04 -32.08 25.36
CA GLN A 593 7.70 -31.94 26.67
C GLN A 593 8.63 -30.73 26.61
N VAL A 594 8.24 -29.63 27.26
CA VAL A 594 9.11 -28.44 27.39
C VAL A 594 9.78 -28.46 28.75
N LEU A 595 10.79 -29.32 28.89
CA LEU A 595 11.63 -29.32 30.09
C LEU A 595 12.61 -28.15 30.07
N PRO A 596 13.03 -27.67 31.26
CA PRO A 596 14.09 -26.69 31.31
C PRO A 596 15.41 -27.22 30.74
N LYS A 597 16.20 -26.35 30.08
CA LYS A 597 17.50 -26.74 29.49
C LYS A 597 18.46 -27.37 30.49
N GLN A 598 18.45 -26.87 31.72
CA GLN A 598 19.20 -27.45 32.84
C GLN A 598 18.24 -28.27 33.70
N GLN A 599 18.58 -29.53 33.92
CA GLN A 599 17.84 -30.36 34.86
C GLN A 599 18.15 -29.93 36.30
N LEU A 600 17.10 -29.69 37.07
CA LEU A 600 17.16 -29.43 38.49
C LEU A 600 16.21 -30.38 39.20
N TRP A 601 16.69 -31.08 40.22
CA TRP A 601 15.92 -32.07 40.97
C TRP A 601 15.63 -31.55 42.37
N LEU A 602 14.44 -31.84 42.88
CA LEU A 602 14.10 -31.52 44.27
C LEU A 602 14.82 -32.50 45.20
N ASP A 603 15.65 -31.98 46.10
CA ASP A 603 16.30 -32.74 47.17
C ASP A 603 15.82 -32.20 48.52
N ASN A 604 14.65 -32.68 48.94
CA ASN A 604 13.99 -32.31 50.19
C ASN A 604 14.29 -33.28 51.34
N VAL A 605 15.07 -34.35 51.09
CA VAL A 605 15.34 -35.39 52.08
C VAL A 605 16.56 -35.01 52.91
N PRO A 606 16.44 -34.83 54.24
CA PRO A 606 17.59 -34.53 55.08
C PRO A 606 18.63 -35.68 54.99
N PRO A 607 19.93 -35.37 54.97
CA PRO A 607 20.96 -36.40 54.98
C PRO A 607 20.82 -37.24 56.25
N THR A 608 20.60 -38.54 56.07
CA THR A 608 20.57 -39.50 57.17
C THR A 608 21.99 -40.01 57.43
N ALA A 609 22.46 -39.90 58.67
CA ALA A 609 23.75 -40.45 59.05
C ALA A 609 23.70 -41.99 58.89
N SER A 610 24.55 -42.53 58.02
CA SER A 610 24.79 -43.97 57.99
C SER A 610 25.46 -44.37 59.30
N THR A 611 24.77 -45.16 60.11
CA THR A 611 25.34 -45.77 61.32
C THR A 611 26.20 -47.00 61.01
N THR A 612 26.35 -47.37 59.73
CA THR A 612 27.21 -48.45 59.29
C THR A 612 28.37 -47.88 58.51
N VAL A 613 29.52 -47.76 59.17
CA VAL A 613 30.82 -47.66 58.51
C VAL A 613 31.26 -49.09 58.26
N THR A 614 31.19 -49.55 57.01
CA THR A 614 31.85 -50.78 56.54
C THR A 614 32.81 -50.46 55.42
#